data_AF-A0A330GJP8-F1
#
_entry.id   AF-A0A330GJP8-F1
#
_cell.length_a   1.000
_cell.length_b   1.000
_cell.length_c   1.000
_cell.angle_alpha   90.00
_cell.angle_beta   90.00
_cell.angle_gamma   90.00
#
_symmetry.space_group_name_H-M   'P 1'
#
loop_
_entity.id
_entity.type
_entity.pdbx_description
1 polymer ?
#
loop_
_entity_poly.entity_id
_entity_poly.type
_entity_poly.pdbx_seq_one_letter_code
_entity_poly.pdbx_strand_id
1 'polypeptide(L)'
;MSNIDKLMEKLKSAALKLNCEQWQTRNGFSGVEVIVKGSVVKGHGCVSYQPVASELVDTKTAKAIALFCPANILALLDELEAKDKRIAELERKEQHSERQSVIDALAGSGEEWSDIEEYMQKWDAERAAAAGKGE
;
A
#
# COMPACT_ATOMS: atom_id res chain seq x y z
N MET A 1 14.90 0.99 -6.69
CA MET A 1 13.72 1.78 -6.25
C MET A 1 12.98 2.29 -7.46
N SER A 2 11.81 1.74 -7.67
CA SER A 2 10.87 2.17 -8.71
C SER A 2 10.44 3.63 -8.47
N ASN A 3 9.86 4.25 -9.50
CA ASN A 3 9.24 5.58 -9.33
C ASN A 3 8.09 5.56 -8.32
N ILE A 4 7.43 4.41 -8.15
CA ILE A 4 6.31 4.22 -7.21
C ILE A 4 6.85 4.19 -5.77
N ASP A 5 7.92 3.46 -5.50
CA ASP A 5 8.53 3.41 -4.15
C ASP A 5 8.94 4.80 -3.68
N LYS A 6 9.56 5.58 -4.57
CA LYS A 6 9.95 6.97 -4.29
C LYS A 6 8.75 7.86 -3.99
N LEU A 7 7.60 7.62 -4.64
CA LEU A 7 6.38 8.35 -4.38
C LEU A 7 5.76 7.94 -3.04
N MET A 8 5.72 6.65 -2.73
CA MET A 8 5.21 6.12 -1.45
C MET A 8 5.98 6.72 -0.27
N GLU A 9 7.32 6.74 -0.33
CA GLU A 9 8.13 7.32 0.73
C GLU A 9 7.93 8.83 0.90
N LYS A 10 7.76 9.57 -0.21
CA LYS A 10 7.41 10.99 -0.16
C LYS A 10 6.03 11.21 0.49
N LEU A 11 5.04 10.39 0.15
CA LEU A 11 3.69 10.47 0.70
C LEU A 11 3.67 10.13 2.19
N LYS A 12 4.35 9.06 2.62
CA LYS A 12 4.51 8.71 4.05
C LYS A 12 5.16 9.85 4.82
N SER A 13 6.28 10.38 4.31
CA SER A 13 6.99 11.49 4.96
C SER A 13 6.11 12.73 5.08
N ALA A 14 5.34 13.07 4.05
CA ALA A 14 4.40 14.19 4.10
C ALA A 14 3.28 13.98 5.12
N ALA A 15 2.70 12.77 5.16
CA ALA A 15 1.61 12.46 6.10
C ALA A 15 2.08 12.45 7.56
N LEU A 16 3.28 11.93 7.84
CA LEU A 16 3.89 11.96 9.17
C LEU A 16 4.18 13.39 9.65
N LYS A 17 4.65 14.27 8.74
CA LYS A 17 4.85 15.70 9.06
C LYS A 17 3.56 16.42 9.42
N LEU A 18 2.42 15.94 8.90
CA LEU A 18 1.09 16.45 9.20
C LEU A 18 0.41 15.66 10.34
N ASN A 19 1.19 14.96 11.18
CA ASN A 19 0.72 14.19 12.33
C ASN A 19 -0.39 13.17 12.01
N CYS A 20 -0.42 12.66 10.77
CA CYS A 20 -1.44 11.71 10.33
C CYS A 20 -2.87 12.24 10.54
N GLU A 21 -3.08 13.56 10.43
CA GLU A 21 -4.37 14.17 10.69
C GLU A 21 -5.45 13.64 9.76
N GLN A 22 -6.62 13.38 10.34
CA GLN A 22 -7.84 13.14 9.57
C GLN A 22 -8.52 14.49 9.31
N TRP A 23 -8.82 14.78 8.05
CA TRP A 23 -9.48 16.04 7.67
C TRP A 23 -10.94 15.78 7.27
N GLN A 24 -11.77 16.81 7.42
CA GLN A 24 -13.18 16.76 7.01
C GLN A 24 -13.62 18.11 6.47
N THR A 25 -14.61 18.11 5.59
CA THR A 25 -15.27 19.34 5.16
C THR A 25 -16.30 19.78 6.19
N ARG A 26 -16.41 21.09 6.40
CA ARG A 26 -17.44 21.71 7.22
C ARG A 26 -18.12 22.82 6.42
N ASN A 27 -19.44 22.93 6.56
CA ASN A 27 -20.16 24.10 6.07
C ASN A 27 -20.01 25.23 7.10
N GLY A 28 -19.18 26.21 6.77
CA GLY A 28 -18.99 27.44 7.52
C GLY A 28 -20.03 28.50 7.14
N PHE A 29 -19.92 29.67 7.78
CA PHE A 29 -20.81 30.81 7.52
C PHE A 29 -20.59 31.42 6.13
N SER A 30 -19.35 31.38 5.63
CA SER A 30 -18.91 32.00 4.38
C SER A 30 -18.65 31.01 3.24
N GLY A 31 -18.80 29.70 3.47
CA GLY A 31 -18.53 28.67 2.45
C GLY A 31 -18.16 27.32 3.05
N VAL A 32 -17.61 26.44 2.20
CA VAL A 32 -17.11 25.12 2.63
C VAL A 32 -15.65 25.26 3.06
N GLU A 33 -15.37 24.86 4.29
CA GLU A 33 -14.04 24.88 4.90
C GLU A 33 -13.51 23.46 5.09
N VAL A 34 -12.19 23.30 5.13
CA VAL A 34 -11.55 22.03 5.50
C VAL A 34 -10.93 22.17 6.87
N ILE A 35 -11.25 21.25 7.76
CA ILE A 35 -10.83 21.30 9.16
C ILE A 35 -10.28 19.94 9.61
N VAL A 36 -9.46 19.97 10.65
CA VAL A 36 -9.04 18.73 11.33
C VAL A 36 -10.27 18.10 11.99
N LYS A 37 -10.52 16.83 11.70
CA LYS A 37 -11.65 16.07 12.25
C LYS A 37 -11.54 15.99 13.76
N GLY A 38 -12.64 16.29 14.45
CA GLY A 38 -12.68 16.34 15.91
C GLY A 38 -12.17 17.64 16.54
N SER A 39 -11.62 18.58 15.76
CA SER A 39 -11.13 19.86 16.30
C SER A 39 -12.24 20.85 16.71
N VAL A 40 -13.50 20.57 16.36
CA VAL A 40 -14.63 21.48 16.61
C VAL A 40 -14.97 21.50 18.10
N VAL A 41 -14.75 22.64 18.74
CA VAL A 41 -15.15 22.90 20.13
C VAL A 41 -16.26 23.95 20.14
N LYS A 42 -17.40 23.60 20.75
CA LYS A 42 -18.55 24.51 20.89
C LYS A 42 -18.53 25.11 22.30
N GLY A 43 -18.28 26.41 22.39
CA GLY A 43 -18.35 27.18 23.64
C GLY A 43 -19.68 27.94 23.78
N HIS A 44 -19.84 28.69 24.86
CA HIS A 44 -20.96 29.63 25.03
C HIS A 44 -20.83 30.78 24.01
N GLY A 45 -21.58 30.68 22.91
CA GLY A 45 -21.67 31.71 21.88
C GLY A 45 -20.57 31.70 20.81
N CYS A 46 -19.59 30.81 20.89
CA CYS A 46 -18.51 30.69 19.91
C CYS A 46 -18.23 29.22 19.52
N VAL A 47 -17.72 29.02 18.31
CA VAL A 47 -17.26 27.70 17.83
C VAL A 47 -15.82 27.87 17.35
N SER A 48 -14.89 27.15 17.97
CA SER A 48 -13.49 27.08 17.54
C SER A 48 -13.19 25.75 16.85
N TYR A 49 -12.18 25.76 15.98
CA TYR A 49 -11.75 24.62 15.17
C TYR A 49 -10.36 24.90 14.61
N GLN A 50 -9.69 23.86 14.11
CA GLN A 50 -8.40 23.97 13.44
C GLN A 50 -8.60 23.90 11.92
N PRO A 51 -8.44 25.02 11.20
CA PRO A 51 -8.55 25.04 9.74
C PRO A 51 -7.30 24.42 9.08
N VAL A 52 -7.51 23.71 7.98
CA VAL A 52 -6.44 23.11 7.15
C VAL A 52 -5.97 24.07 6.06
N ALA A 53 -6.83 25.00 5.63
CA ALA A 53 -6.51 26.05 4.67
C ALA A 53 -6.85 27.42 5.27
N SER A 54 -6.01 28.41 4.97
CA SER A 54 -6.21 29.80 5.43
C SER A 54 -7.32 30.52 4.66
N GLU A 55 -7.59 30.10 3.42
CA GLU A 55 -8.61 30.68 2.55
C GLU A 55 -9.75 29.70 2.30
N LEU A 56 -10.91 30.25 1.95
CA LEU A 56 -12.04 29.47 1.48
C LEU A 56 -11.69 28.80 0.15
N VAL A 57 -11.77 27.48 0.14
CA VAL A 57 -11.63 26.66 -1.06
C VAL A 57 -13.01 26.39 -1.65
N ASP A 58 -13.09 26.26 -2.98
CA ASP A 58 -14.34 25.84 -3.60
C ASP A 58 -14.76 24.44 -3.10
N THR A 59 -16.05 24.13 -3.20
CA THR A 59 -16.60 22.89 -2.63
C THR A 59 -15.95 21.62 -3.18
N LYS A 60 -15.53 21.60 -4.46
CA LYS A 60 -14.91 20.41 -5.05
C LYS A 60 -13.51 20.23 -4.49
N THR A 61 -12.72 21.30 -4.44
CA THR A 61 -11.37 21.28 -3.87
C THR A 61 -11.40 20.93 -2.38
N ALA A 62 -12.34 21.49 -1.59
CA ALA A 62 -12.50 21.17 -0.18
C ALA A 62 -12.72 19.66 0.05
N LYS A 63 -13.62 19.06 -0.75
CA LYS A 63 -13.91 17.63 -0.70
C LYS A 63 -12.69 16.80 -1.08
N ALA A 64 -11.95 17.21 -2.11
CA ALA A 64 -10.73 16.54 -2.52
C ALA A 64 -9.66 16.57 -1.43
N ILE A 65 -9.41 17.73 -0.81
CA ILE A 65 -8.44 17.86 0.30
C ILE A 65 -8.83 16.97 1.47
N ALA A 66 -10.11 16.98 1.88
CA ALA A 66 -10.58 16.11 2.96
C ALA A 66 -10.43 14.61 2.62
N LEU A 67 -10.64 14.23 1.36
CA LEU A 67 -10.48 12.85 0.90
C LEU A 67 -8.99 12.43 0.87
N PHE A 68 -8.11 13.28 0.37
CA PHE A 68 -6.66 13.06 0.32
C PHE A 68 -5.94 13.42 1.63
N CYS A 69 -6.66 13.36 2.75
CA CYS A 69 -6.05 13.67 4.04
C CYS A 69 -4.91 12.70 4.39
N PRO A 70 -3.92 13.14 5.17
CA PRO A 70 -2.78 12.33 5.61
C PRO A 70 -3.17 10.92 6.10
N ALA A 71 -4.22 10.82 6.92
CA ALA A 71 -4.71 9.54 7.44
C ALA A 71 -5.14 8.56 6.33
N ASN A 72 -5.89 9.05 5.33
CA ASN A 72 -6.38 8.21 4.23
C ASN A 72 -5.24 7.77 3.28
N ILE A 73 -4.26 8.65 3.06
CA ILE A 73 -3.07 8.32 2.26
C ILE A 73 -2.28 7.20 2.94
N LEU A 74 -2.04 7.30 4.25
CA LEU A 74 -1.30 6.26 4.98
C LEU A 74 -2.03 4.92 4.96
N ALA A 75 -3.33 4.90 5.22
CA ALA A 75 -4.13 3.67 5.12
C ALA A 75 -3.97 3.02 3.73
N LEU A 76 -4.13 3.81 2.66
CA LEU A 76 -3.95 3.30 1.29
C LEU A 76 -2.56 2.69 1.07
N LEU A 77 -1.50 3.30 1.61
CA LEU A 77 -0.13 2.78 1.49
C LEU A 77 0.06 1.48 2.29
N ASP A 78 -0.50 1.39 3.49
CA ASP A 78 -0.46 0.18 4.32
C ASP A 78 -1.19 -0.99 3.61
N GLU A 79 -2.34 -0.73 2.99
CA GLU A 79 -3.07 -1.72 2.20
C GLU A 79 -2.30 -2.17 0.95
N LEU A 80 -1.56 -1.27 0.30
CA LEU A 80 -0.72 -1.61 -0.84
C LEU A 80 0.43 -2.52 -0.41
N GLU A 81 1.14 -2.18 0.67
CA GLU A 81 2.20 -3.03 1.20
C GLU A 81 1.68 -4.41 1.64
N ALA A 82 0.47 -4.48 2.21
CA ALA A 82 -0.16 -5.74 2.57
C ALA A 82 -0.49 -6.59 1.33
N LYS A 83 -0.95 -5.96 0.24
CA LYS A 83 -1.19 -6.64 -1.04
C LYS A 83 0.11 -7.14 -1.66
N ASP A 84 1.16 -6.35 -1.67
CA ASP A 84 2.46 -6.76 -2.21
C ASP A 84 3.04 -7.95 -1.43
N LYS A 85 2.98 -7.91 -0.09
CA LYS A 85 3.35 -9.05 0.76
C LYS A 85 2.52 -10.29 0.45
N ARG A 86 1.22 -10.13 0.20
CA ARG A 86 0.33 -11.24 -0.15
C ARG A 86 0.64 -11.82 -1.52
N ILE A 87 0.97 -10.98 -2.51
CA ILE A 87 1.38 -11.44 -3.85
C ILE A 87 2.67 -12.24 -3.73
N ALA A 88 3.70 -11.71 -3.06
CA ALA A 88 4.96 -12.42 -2.85
C ALA A 88 4.77 -13.76 -2.10
N GLU A 89 3.86 -13.82 -1.13
CA GLU A 89 3.52 -15.07 -0.44
C GLU A 89 2.85 -16.10 -1.37
N LEU A 90 1.94 -15.64 -2.25
CA LEU A 90 1.26 -16.50 -3.22
C LEU A 90 2.23 -17.01 -4.28
N GLU A 91 3.08 -16.15 -4.83
CA GLU A 91 4.12 -16.53 -5.80
C GLU A 91 5.04 -17.60 -5.21
N ARG A 92 5.46 -17.45 -3.96
CA ARG A 92 6.27 -18.47 -3.26
C ARG A 92 5.52 -19.80 -3.10
N LYS A 93 4.22 -19.75 -2.80
CA LYS A 93 3.39 -20.98 -2.67
C LYS A 93 3.18 -21.65 -4.01
N GLU A 94 2.95 -20.88 -5.07
CA GLU A 94 2.82 -21.38 -6.44
C GLU A 94 4.11 -22.04 -6.89
N GLN A 95 5.26 -21.39 -6.71
CA GLN A 95 6.58 -21.97 -6.99
C GLN A 95 6.79 -23.29 -6.25
N HIS A 96 6.46 -23.35 -4.95
CA HIS A 96 6.56 -24.59 -4.18
C HIS A 96 5.61 -25.68 -4.67
N SER A 97 4.36 -25.32 -5.02
CA SER A 97 3.37 -26.25 -5.54
C SER A 97 3.80 -26.82 -6.89
N GLU A 98 4.33 -25.98 -7.77
CA GLU A 98 4.83 -26.39 -9.07
C GLU A 98 6.05 -27.30 -8.93
N ARG A 99 6.98 -26.92 -8.04
CA ARG A 99 8.14 -27.75 -7.69
C ARG A 99 7.72 -29.15 -7.26
N GLN A 100 6.74 -29.25 -6.36
CA GLN A 100 6.23 -30.54 -5.89
C GLN A 100 5.53 -31.32 -7.01
N SER A 101 4.72 -30.67 -7.84
CA SER A 101 4.06 -31.33 -8.97
C SER A 101 5.05 -31.93 -9.97
N VAL A 102 6.19 -31.28 -10.20
CA VAL A 102 7.24 -31.81 -11.08
C VAL A 102 7.88 -33.05 -10.46
N ILE A 103 8.21 -33.00 -9.16
CA ILE A 103 8.75 -34.16 -8.43
C ILE A 103 7.79 -35.35 -8.50
N ASP A 104 6.50 -35.13 -8.23
CA ASP A 104 5.48 -36.19 -8.25
C ASP A 104 5.34 -36.81 -9.64
N ALA A 105 5.44 -36.00 -10.70
CA ALA A 105 5.40 -36.47 -12.09
C ALA A 105 6.62 -37.34 -12.44
N LEU A 106 7.83 -36.90 -12.09
CA LEU A 106 9.07 -37.63 -12.38
C LEU A 106 9.16 -38.94 -11.59
N ALA A 107 8.76 -38.91 -10.31
CA ALA A 107 8.65 -40.10 -9.48
C ALA A 107 7.59 -41.07 -10.06
N GLY A 108 6.47 -40.55 -10.57
CA GLY A 108 5.43 -41.34 -11.23
C GLY A 108 5.87 -41.99 -12.54
N SER A 109 6.82 -41.40 -13.28
CA SER A 109 7.44 -42.02 -14.45
C SER A 109 8.49 -43.09 -14.13
N GLY A 110 8.84 -43.27 -12.84
CA GLY A 110 9.81 -44.25 -12.40
C GLY A 110 11.27 -43.80 -12.54
N GLU A 111 11.52 -42.49 -12.60
CA GLU A 111 12.90 -41.97 -12.57
C GLU A 111 13.54 -42.23 -11.20
N GLU A 112 14.85 -42.47 -11.19
CA GLU A 112 15.58 -42.64 -9.94
C GLU A 112 15.69 -41.31 -9.19
N TRP A 113 15.66 -41.39 -7.86
CA TRP A 113 15.74 -40.22 -7.00
C TRP A 113 16.98 -39.34 -7.26
N SER A 114 18.09 -39.95 -7.68
CA SER A 114 19.32 -39.22 -8.03
C SER A 114 19.12 -38.31 -9.25
N ASP A 115 18.43 -38.80 -10.28
CA ASP A 115 18.19 -38.05 -11.51
C ASP A 115 17.16 -36.94 -11.28
N ILE A 116 16.13 -37.22 -10.46
CA ILE A 116 15.14 -36.22 -10.04
C ILE A 116 15.82 -35.09 -9.26
N GLU A 117 16.73 -35.40 -8.33
CA GLU A 117 17.44 -34.39 -7.54
C GLU A 117 18.31 -33.49 -8.42
N GLU A 118 19.06 -34.06 -9.36
CA GLU A 118 19.89 -33.29 -10.31
C GLU A 118 19.02 -32.39 -11.21
N TYR A 119 17.90 -32.91 -11.71
CA TYR A 119 16.94 -32.13 -12.49
C TYR A 119 16.37 -30.96 -11.68
N MET A 120 15.93 -31.20 -10.45
CA MET A 120 15.35 -30.17 -9.60
C MET A 120 16.37 -29.09 -9.19
N GLN A 121 17.64 -29.45 -8.99
CA GLN A 121 18.70 -28.46 -8.75
C GLN A 121 18.87 -27.52 -9.94
N LYS A 122 18.85 -28.05 -11.16
CA LYS A 122 18.92 -27.24 -12.38
C LYS A 122 17.66 -26.36 -12.55
N TRP A 123 16.49 -26.93 -12.29
CA TRP A 123 15.21 -26.22 -12.36
C TRP A 123 15.13 -25.06 -11.35
N ASP A 124 15.53 -25.29 -10.09
CA ASP A 124 15.59 -24.28 -9.03
C ASP A 124 16.59 -23.16 -9.42
N ALA A 125 17.75 -23.50 -9.99
CA ALA A 125 18.76 -22.55 -10.44
C ALA A 125 18.28 -21.67 -11.62
N GLU A 126 17.61 -22.25 -12.61
CA GLU A 126 17.04 -21.52 -13.75
C GLU A 126 15.98 -20.50 -13.30
N ARG A 127 15.14 -20.87 -12.32
CA ARG A 127 14.11 -19.98 -11.78
C ARG A 127 14.65 -18.89 -10.88
N ALA A 128 15.66 -19.20 -10.06
CA ALA A 128 16.36 -18.19 -9.29
C ALA A 128 17.03 -17.14 -10.21
N ALA A 129 17.62 -17.58 -11.34
CA ALA A 129 18.21 -16.69 -12.32
C ALA A 129 17.17 -15.84 -13.08
N ALA A 130 15.95 -16.35 -13.30
CA ALA A 130 14.86 -15.60 -13.91
C ALA A 130 14.29 -14.51 -12.98
N ALA A 131 14.18 -14.79 -11.67
CA ALA A 131 13.71 -13.83 -10.67
C ALA A 131 14.67 -12.64 -10.49
N GLY A 132 15.98 -12.85 -10.66
CA GLY A 132 17.01 -11.80 -10.50
C GLY A 132 17.19 -10.85 -11.69
N LYS A 133 16.49 -11.03 -12.81
CA LYS A 133 16.62 -10.18 -14.02
C LYS A 133 15.61 -9.03 -14.10
N GLY A 134 14.82 -8.81 -13.06
CA GLY A 134 13.75 -7.80 -13.02
C GLY A 134 14.09 -6.46 -12.36
N GLU A 135 15.35 -6.18 -12.04
CA GLU A 135 15.79 -4.92 -11.37
C GLU A 135 16.34 -3.85 -12.32
#